data_AF-A0A1G7A9X1-F1
#
_entry.id   AF-A0A1G7A9X1-F1
#
_cell.length_a   1.000
_cell.length_b   1.000
_cell.length_c   1.000
_cell.angle_alpha   90.00
_cell.angle_beta   90.00
_cell.angle_gamma   90.00
#
_symmetry.space_group_name_H-M   'P 1'
#
loop_
_entity.id
_entity.type
_entity.pdbx_description
1 polymer ?
#
loop_
_entity_poly.entity_id
_entity_poly.type
_entity_poly.pdbx_seq_one_letter_code
_entity_poly.pdbx_strand_id
1 'polypeptide(L)'
;MSFYERPLEPIYGKQKSFYNAARIRFFDGGYRVLVSYTTEVCCCNPQTGYVELLCLEEDLTSTTTRHLREFLAQSGFKGLAKKSKAKIVEYLKECTAFERI
;
A
#
# COMPACT_ATOMS: atom_id res chain seq x y z
N MET A 1 -16.02 13.94 -1.40
CA MET A 1 -15.47 12.72 -0.79
C MET A 1 -14.44 13.16 0.23
N SER A 2 -14.65 12.88 1.51
CA SER A 2 -13.70 13.22 2.58
C SER A 2 -12.59 12.16 2.64
N PHE A 3 -11.36 12.60 2.85
CA PHE A 3 -10.27 11.73 3.25
C PHE A 3 -9.42 12.41 4.31
N TYR A 4 -8.71 11.61 5.10
CA TYR A 4 -7.63 12.09 5.95
C TYR A 4 -6.35 11.32 5.67
N GLU A 5 -5.21 11.96 5.87
CA GLU A 5 -3.89 11.36 5.63
C GLU A 5 -3.18 11.04 6.95
N ARG A 6 -2.44 9.94 6.98
CA ARG A 6 -1.44 9.68 8.03
C ARG A 6 -0.11 9.25 7.40
N PRO A 7 1.03 9.60 8.01
CA PRO A 7 2.32 9.04 7.60
C PRO A 7 2.28 7.51 7.62
N LEU A 8 2.98 6.88 6.66
CA LEU A 8 3.18 5.43 6.73
C LEU A 8 4.16 5.17 7.88
N GLU A 9 3.69 4.55 8.96
CA GLU A 9 4.54 4.22 10.12
C GLU A 9 5.13 2.81 9.98
N PRO A 10 6.39 2.58 10.38
CA PRO A 10 6.97 1.24 10.33
C PRO A 10 6.42 0.34 11.45
N ILE A 11 5.78 -0.79 11.11
CA ILE A 11 5.37 -1.80 12.09
C ILE A 11 6.53 -2.75 12.43
N TYR A 12 7.39 -3.08 11.46
CA TYR A 12 8.35 -4.19 11.60
C TYR A 12 9.79 -3.76 11.92
N GLY A 13 10.08 -2.48 12.14
CA GLY A 13 11.45 -2.05 12.45
C GLY A 13 11.54 -0.76 13.25
N LYS A 14 12.40 -0.76 14.27
CA LYS A 14 12.78 0.41 15.10
C LYS A 14 13.60 1.47 14.35
N GLN A 15 13.85 1.28 13.06
CA GLN A 15 14.60 2.25 12.26
C GLN A 15 13.72 3.45 11.89
N LYS A 16 14.35 4.63 11.94
CA LYS A 16 13.79 5.96 11.66
C LYS A 16 12.67 5.91 10.61
N SER A 17 11.56 6.53 10.99
CA SER A 17 10.38 6.85 10.18
C SER A 17 10.71 7.05 8.70
N PHE A 18 9.80 6.62 7.82
CA PHE A 18 9.81 6.98 6.40
C PHE A 18 9.74 8.51 6.27
N TYR A 19 10.87 9.21 6.44
CA TYR A 19 10.89 10.67 6.53
C TYR A 19 10.25 11.26 5.28
N ASN A 20 9.02 11.75 5.43
CA ASN A 20 8.21 12.42 4.41
C ASN A 20 8.04 11.67 3.06
N ALA A 21 8.34 10.37 2.99
CA ALA A 21 8.39 9.64 1.73
C ALA A 21 7.07 8.93 1.39
N ALA A 22 6.29 8.49 2.37
CA ALA A 22 5.06 7.76 2.12
C ALA A 22 3.95 8.08 3.15
N ARG A 23 2.71 8.16 2.68
CA ARG A 23 1.51 8.41 3.47
C ARG A 23 0.36 7.51 3.02
N ILE A 24 -0.59 7.29 3.91
CA ILE A 24 -1.83 6.56 3.63
C ILE A 24 -2.98 7.57 3.64
N ARG A 25 -3.74 7.63 2.55
CA ARG A 25 -5.05 8.28 2.49
C ARG A 25 -6.13 7.30 2.92
N PHE A 26 -6.96 7.70 3.86
CA PHE A 26 -8.12 6.94 4.34
C PHE A 26 -9.39 7.59 3.80
N PHE A 27 -10.18 6.82 3.07
CA PHE A 27 -11.44 7.26 2.48
C PHE A 27 -12.64 6.64 3.22
N ASP A 28 -13.77 7.32 3.12
CA ASP A 28 -15.05 6.78 3.57
C ASP A 28 -15.38 5.48 2.81
N GLY A 29 -15.84 4.45 3.53
CA GLY A 29 -16.05 3.10 2.96
C GLY A 29 -14.84 2.16 3.08
N GLY A 30 -13.80 2.55 3.82
CA GLY A 30 -12.70 1.68 4.19
C GLY A 30 -11.57 1.60 3.17
N TYR A 31 -11.71 2.26 2.01
CA TYR A 31 -10.65 2.38 1.02
C TYR A 31 -9.42 3.08 1.58
N ARG A 32 -8.26 2.55 1.24
CA ARG A 32 -6.96 3.10 1.63
C ARG A 32 -6.09 3.21 0.40
N VAL A 33 -5.38 4.32 0.27
CA VAL A 33 -4.46 4.57 -0.84
C VAL A 33 -3.08 4.85 -0.28
N LEU A 34 -2.07 4.12 -0.78
CA LEU A 34 -0.66 4.42 -0.53
C LEU A 34 -0.22 5.53 -1.47
N VAL A 35 0.33 6.60 -0.90
CA VAL A 35 0.91 7.71 -1.65
C VAL A 35 2.39 7.78 -1.31
N SER A 36 3.25 7.62 -2.32
CA SER A 36 4.70 7.78 -2.22
C SER A 36 5.08 9.12 -2.82
N TYR A 37 5.62 10.04 -2.02
CA TYR A 37 5.85 11.45 -2.36
C TYR A 37 4.56 12.14 -2.87
N THR A 38 4.38 12.22 -4.19
CA THR A 38 3.22 12.81 -4.87
C THR A 38 2.41 11.79 -5.66
N THR A 39 2.90 10.56 -5.77
CA THR A 39 2.31 9.51 -6.62
C THR A 39 1.41 8.61 -5.80
N GLU A 40 0.16 8.43 -6.25
CA GLU A 40 -0.72 7.38 -5.74
C GLU A 40 -0.27 6.04 -6.31
N VAL A 41 0.18 5.15 -5.44
CA VAL A 41 0.87 3.92 -5.84
C VAL A 41 -0.11 2.78 -6.01
N CYS A 42 -0.89 2.52 -4.96
CA CYS A 42 -1.84 1.42 -4.95
C CYS A 42 -2.95 1.70 -3.96
N CYS A 43 -4.10 1.09 -4.20
CA CYS A 43 -5.22 1.12 -3.29
C CYS A 43 -5.54 -0.28 -2.76
N CYS A 44 -6.25 -0.30 -1.64
CA CYS A 44 -6.91 -1.51 -1.18
C CYS A 44 -8.23 -1.17 -0.50
N ASN A 45 -9.15 -2.13 -0.53
CA ASN A 45 -10.30 -2.14 0.34
C ASN A 45 -10.18 -3.35 1.29
N PRO A 46 -9.81 -3.09 2.56
CA PRO A 46 -9.72 -4.11 3.60
C PRO A 46 -11.03 -4.90 3.78
N GLN A 47 -12.21 -4.30 3.55
CA GLN A 47 -13.49 -4.96 3.78
C GLN A 47 -13.83 -5.99 2.70
N THR A 48 -13.44 -5.72 1.45
CA THR A 48 -13.74 -6.60 0.30
C THR A 48 -12.55 -7.48 -0.09
N GLY A 49 -11.36 -7.22 0.46
CA GLY A 49 -10.12 -7.87 0.02
C GLY A 49 -9.58 -7.34 -1.30
N TYR A 50 -10.17 -6.29 -1.86
CA TYR A 50 -9.74 -5.71 -3.12
C TYR A 50 -8.39 -5.00 -2.99
N VAL A 51 -7.52 -5.17 -3.99
CA VAL A 51 -6.24 -4.45 -4.13
C VAL A 51 -6.01 -4.10 -5.59
N GLU A 52 -5.40 -2.94 -5.85
CA GLU A 52 -5.16 -2.45 -7.22
C GLU A 52 -3.92 -1.54 -7.27
N LEU A 53 -3.18 -1.62 -8.37
CA LEU A 53 -2.09 -0.70 -8.70
C LEU A 53 -2.66 0.56 -9.37
N LEU A 54 -2.30 1.75 -8.87
CA LEU A 54 -2.80 3.03 -9.38
C LEU A 54 -1.79 3.80 -10.24
N CYS A 55 -0.54 3.33 -10.32
CA CYS A 55 0.53 3.95 -11.12
C CYS A 55 1.17 2.98 -12.10
N LEU A 56 1.95 3.51 -13.06
CA LEU A 56 2.75 2.69 -13.95
C LEU A 56 3.95 2.10 -13.19
N GLU A 57 4.54 1.02 -13.73
CA GLU A 57 5.72 0.40 -13.09
C GLU A 57 6.95 1.31 -13.07
N GLU A 58 7.08 2.20 -14.06
CA GLU A 58 8.13 3.22 -14.12
C GLU A 58 8.04 4.23 -12.95
N ASP A 59 6.82 4.51 -12.45
CA ASP A 59 6.60 5.39 -11.31
C ASP A 59 6.94 4.74 -9.95
N LEU A 60 7.11 3.41 -9.93
CA LEU A 60 7.49 2.65 -8.74
C LEU A 60 8.97 2.78 -8.38
N THR A 61 9.75 3.57 -9.13
CA THR A 61 11.17 3.84 -8.86
C THR A 61 11.39 4.46 -7.48
N SER A 62 10.53 5.40 -7.08
CA SER A 62 10.54 6.02 -5.73
C SER A 62 9.89 5.13 -4.65
N THR A 63 9.09 4.14 -5.06
CA THR A 63 8.36 3.27 -4.15
C THR A 63 9.22 2.07 -3.75
N THR A 64 9.68 2.06 -2.50
CA THR A 64 10.44 0.92 -1.98
C THR A 64 9.53 -0.28 -1.73
N THR A 65 10.10 -1.49 -1.77
CA THR A 65 9.41 -2.72 -1.33
C THR A 65 8.84 -2.57 0.07
N ARG A 66 9.52 -1.80 0.94
CA ARG A 66 9.09 -1.56 2.31
C ARG A 66 7.80 -0.73 2.36
N HIS A 67 7.62 0.27 1.49
CA HIS A 67 6.36 1.04 1.40
C HIS A 67 5.17 0.12 1.16
N LEU A 68 5.29 -0.74 0.15
CA LEU A 68 4.23 -1.69 -0.22
C LEU A 68 3.93 -2.67 0.91
N ARG A 69 4.97 -3.26 1.52
CA ARG A 69 4.78 -4.26 2.58
C ARG A 69 4.13 -3.68 3.84
N GLU A 70 4.59 -2.52 4.32
CA GLU A 70 4.02 -1.87 5.51
C GLU A 70 2.57 -1.46 5.24
N PHE A 71 2.28 -0.87 4.08
CA PHE A 71 0.92 -0.49 3.69
C PHE A 71 -0.03 -1.69 3.66
N LEU A 72 0.37 -2.77 3.01
CA LEU A 72 -0.43 -3.99 2.91
C LEU A 72 -0.62 -4.65 4.28
N ALA A 73 0.43 -4.71 5.11
CA ALA A 73 0.33 -5.25 6.45
C ALA A 73 -0.63 -4.44 7.34
N GLN A 74 -0.52 -3.10 7.32
CA GLN A 74 -1.43 -2.18 8.02
C GLN A 74 -2.88 -2.30 7.54
N SER A 75 -3.05 -2.69 6.29
CA SER A 75 -4.36 -2.88 5.64
C SER A 75 -4.94 -4.29 5.81
N GLY A 76 -4.22 -5.16 6.51
CA GLY A 76 -4.66 -6.54 6.82
C GLY A 76 -4.30 -7.56 5.75
N PHE A 77 -3.55 -7.18 4.72
CA PHE A 77 -3.07 -8.05 3.64
C PHE A 77 -1.71 -8.67 3.99
N LYS A 78 -1.62 -9.31 5.17
CA LYS A 78 -0.35 -9.84 5.71
C LYS A 78 0.27 -10.91 4.81
N GLY A 79 -0.54 -11.72 4.12
CA GLY A 79 -0.07 -12.70 3.15
C GLY A 79 0.65 -12.05 1.96
N LEU A 80 0.05 -10.99 1.39
CA LEU A 80 0.64 -10.25 0.28
C LEU A 80 1.88 -9.45 0.73
N ALA A 81 1.84 -8.87 1.93
CA ALA A 81 2.97 -8.14 2.52
C ALA A 81 4.25 -8.97 2.73
N LYS A 82 4.15 -10.30 2.76
CA LYS A 82 5.32 -11.19 2.86
C LYS A 82 5.97 -11.49 1.50
N LYS A 83 5.31 -11.18 0.39
CA LYS A 83 5.81 -11.47 -0.97
C LYS A 83 6.92 -10.49 -1.39
N SER A 84 7.62 -10.81 -2.48
CA SER A 84 8.62 -9.93 -3.10
C SER A 84 7.93 -8.73 -3.79
N LYS A 85 8.67 -7.66 -4.08
CA LYS A 85 8.13 -6.48 -4.78
C LYS A 85 7.46 -6.86 -6.10
N ALA A 86 8.14 -7.66 -6.92
CA ALA A 86 7.63 -8.11 -8.22
C ALA A 86 6.28 -8.84 -8.07
N LYS A 87 6.18 -9.81 -7.14
CA LYS A 87 4.93 -10.52 -6.88
C LYS A 87 3.85 -9.56 -6.38
N ILE A 88 4.16 -8.65 -5.45
CA ILE A 88 3.17 -7.68 -4.97
C ILE A 88 2.61 -6.86 -6.15
N VAL A 89 3.48 -6.34 -7.00
CA VAL A 89 3.09 -5.51 -8.16
C VAL A 89 2.24 -6.32 -9.15
N GLU A 90 2.62 -7.56 -9.44
CA GLU A 90 1.85 -8.49 -10.28
C GLU A 90 0.41 -8.68 -9.74
N TYR A 91 0.25 -8.98 -8.44
CA TYR A 91 -1.07 -9.09 -7.81
C TYR A 91 -1.88 -7.80 -7.87
N LEU A 92 -1.22 -6.65 -7.71
CA LEU A 92 -1.88 -5.34 -7.77
C LEU A 92 -2.31 -4.98 -9.20
N LYS A 93 -1.57 -5.42 -10.23
CA LYS A 93 -1.93 -5.22 -11.65
C LYS A 93 -3.14 -6.03 -12.08
N GLU A 94 -3.27 -7.24 -11.55
CA GLU A 94 -4.37 -8.14 -11.92
C GLU A 94 -5.70 -7.77 -11.24
N CYS A 95 -5.74 -6.72 -10.40
CA CYS A 95 -6.91 -6.26 -9.66
C CYS A 95 -7.72 -7.41 -9.06
N THR A 96 -7.07 -8.22 -8.22
CA THR A 96 -7.65 -9.44 -7.66
C THR A 96 -8.19 -9.24 -6.25
N ALA A 97 -9.28 -9.93 -5.91
CA ALA A 97 -9.71 -10.08 -4.52
C ALA A 97 -8.70 -10.99 -3.80
N PHE A 98 -7.95 -10.43 -2.86
CA PHE A 98 -6.98 -11.16 -2.07
C PHE A 98 -7.63 -11.70 -0.79
N GLU A 99 -7.61 -13.03 -0.63
CA GLU A 99 -8.08 -13.68 0.59
C GLU A 99 -7.19 -13.34 1.79
N ARG A 100 -7.81 -12.86 2.86
CA ARG A 100 -7.12 -12.58 4.11
C ARG A 100 -6.78 -13.90 4.81
N ILE A 101 -5.50 -14.24 4.87
CA ILE A 101 -4.94 -15.35 5.65
C ILE A 101 -4.56 -14.85 7.05
#